data_AF-A0A1X9ZBQ0-F1
#
_entry.id   AF-A0A1X9ZBQ0-F1
#
_cell.length_a   1.000
_cell.length_b   1.000
_cell.length_c   1.000
_cell.angle_alpha   90.00
_cell.angle_beta   90.00
_cell.angle_gamma   90.00
#
_symmetry.space_group_name_H-M   'P 1'
#
loop_
_entity.id
_entity.type
_entity.pdbx_description
1 polymer ?
#
loop_
_entity_poly.entity_id
_entity_poly.type
_entity_poly.pdbx_seq_one_letter_code
_entity_poly.pdbx_strand_id
1 'polypeptide(L)'
;MRKIYYAFALLSLLAITSCGKKTDRDRAVALVESKYENSPQELNFDGSKLDSLYNISPQAYADSLKKGNELDITLAALESQIEHLSQVESDSVGLISAKLTKERYRLLDLAKIKPTFIGWTLSNVGVEGEKPEVLSFNFDKGITKIVP
;
A
#
# COMPACT_ATOMS: atom_id res chain seq x y z
N MET A 1 18.61 -39.32 -45.85
CA MET A 1 18.77 -37.97 -45.26
C MET A 1 17.40 -37.36 -44.94
N ARG A 2 16.74 -37.79 -43.86
CA ARG A 2 15.37 -37.31 -43.49
C ARG A 2 15.18 -37.00 -42.00
N LYS A 3 16.19 -37.24 -41.15
CA LYS A 3 16.07 -37.14 -39.68
C LYS A 3 16.55 -35.80 -39.10
N ILE A 4 17.29 -34.99 -39.85
CA ILE A 4 17.87 -33.73 -39.35
C ILE A 4 16.85 -32.57 -39.41
N TYR A 5 15.92 -32.60 -40.37
CA TYR A 5 14.92 -31.54 -40.55
C TYR A 5 13.87 -31.47 -39.41
N TYR A 6 13.56 -32.59 -38.76
CA TYR A 6 12.59 -32.61 -37.66
C TYR A 6 13.17 -32.06 -36.35
N ALA A 7 14.48 -32.17 -36.13
CA ALA A 7 15.13 -31.62 -34.93
C ALA A 7 15.18 -30.08 -34.98
N PHE A 8 15.41 -29.51 -36.16
CA PHE A 8 15.43 -28.05 -36.35
C PHE A 8 14.03 -27.42 -36.27
N ALA A 9 12.99 -28.14 -36.71
CA ALA A 9 11.61 -27.69 -36.58
C ALA A 9 11.08 -27.74 -35.13
N LEU A 10 11.58 -28.67 -34.30
CA LEU A 10 11.22 -28.71 -32.87
C LEU A 10 11.95 -27.63 -32.05
N LEU A 11 13.21 -27.32 -32.38
CA LEU A 11 13.98 -26.28 -31.68
C LEU A 11 13.46 -24.86 -31.95
N SER A 12 12.90 -24.63 -33.15
CA SER A 12 12.31 -23.34 -33.51
C SER A 12 10.93 -23.12 -32.89
N LEU A 13 10.21 -24.18 -32.49
CA LEU A 13 8.93 -24.08 -31.80
C LEU A 13 9.06 -23.67 -30.32
N LEU A 14 10.22 -23.92 -29.68
CA LEU A 14 10.49 -23.53 -28.29
C LEU A 14 10.90 -22.05 -28.14
N ALA A 15 11.27 -21.37 -29.23
CA ALA A 15 11.72 -19.99 -29.20
C ALA A 15 10.58 -18.94 -29.18
N ILE A 16 9.31 -19.36 -29.22
CA ILE A 16 8.16 -18.46 -29.45
C ILE A 16 7.28 -18.29 -28.20
N THR A 17 7.56 -18.96 -27.07
CA THR A 17 6.59 -19.03 -25.95
C THR A 17 6.78 -18.04 -24.81
N SER A 18 7.72 -17.09 -24.87
CA SER A 18 7.83 -16.09 -23.78
C SER A 18 8.10 -14.68 -24.29
N CYS A 19 7.22 -14.18 -25.16
CA CYS A 19 6.95 -12.74 -25.17
C CYS A 19 5.89 -12.44 -24.09
N GLY A 20 6.17 -12.86 -22.85
CA GLY A 20 5.37 -12.46 -21.70
C GLY A 20 5.63 -10.98 -21.46
N LYS A 21 4.57 -10.15 -21.40
CA LYS A 21 4.72 -8.78 -20.92
C LYS A 21 5.34 -8.85 -19.51
N LYS A 22 6.49 -8.19 -19.32
CA LYS A 22 7.12 -8.07 -18.00
C LYS A 22 6.09 -7.56 -17.00
N THR A 23 5.99 -8.21 -15.85
CA THR A 23 5.11 -7.75 -14.76
C THR A 23 5.65 -6.46 -14.17
N ASP A 24 4.80 -5.71 -13.47
CA ASP A 24 5.25 -4.51 -12.76
C ASP A 24 6.33 -4.82 -11.72
N ARG A 25 6.29 -6.01 -11.10
CA ARG A 25 7.36 -6.49 -10.21
C ARG A 25 8.66 -6.69 -10.97
N ASP A 26 8.63 -7.34 -12.13
CA ASP A 26 9.83 -7.56 -12.95
C ASP A 26 10.45 -6.24 -13.42
N ARG A 27 9.60 -5.24 -13.72
CA ARG A 27 10.03 -3.89 -14.08
C ARG A 27 10.68 -3.16 -12.89
N ALA A 28 10.11 -3.30 -11.69
CA ALA A 28 10.67 -2.72 -10.47
C ALA A 28 12.02 -3.35 -10.12
N VAL A 29 12.11 -4.68 -10.16
CA VAL A 29 13.36 -5.43 -9.94
C VAL A 29 14.44 -4.98 -10.92
N ALA A 30 14.15 -4.99 -12.23
CA ALA A 30 15.11 -4.59 -13.25
C ALA A 30 15.60 -3.13 -13.06
N LEU A 31 14.73 -2.24 -12.59
CA LEU A 31 15.11 -0.86 -12.31
C LEU A 31 16.04 -0.74 -11.10
N VAL A 32 15.81 -1.54 -10.05
CA VAL A 32 16.72 -1.62 -8.90
C VAL A 32 18.04 -2.25 -9.32
N GLU A 33 18.02 -3.39 -10.00
CA GLU A 33 19.23 -4.06 -10.51
C GLU A 33 20.09 -3.08 -11.31
N SER A 34 19.48 -2.33 -12.25
CA SER A 34 20.20 -1.33 -13.07
C SER A 34 20.88 -0.23 -12.25
N LYS A 35 20.37 0.08 -11.05
CA LYS A 35 20.98 1.05 -10.14
C LYS A 35 22.15 0.47 -9.36
N TYR A 36 22.17 -0.85 -9.17
CA TYR A 36 23.17 -1.58 -8.39
C TYR A 36 24.15 -2.38 -9.25
N GLU A 37 24.08 -2.32 -10.58
CA GLU A 37 24.99 -3.03 -11.50
C GLU A 37 26.48 -2.84 -11.20
N ASN A 38 26.87 -1.68 -10.67
CA ASN A 38 28.26 -1.37 -10.30
C ASN A 38 28.49 -1.34 -8.78
N SER A 39 27.51 -1.77 -7.99
CA SER A 39 27.63 -1.85 -6.54
C SER A 39 28.40 -3.12 -6.14
N PRO A 40 29.26 -3.06 -5.11
CA PRO A 40 29.84 -4.27 -4.51
C PRO A 40 28.81 -5.10 -3.73
N GLN A 41 27.59 -4.57 -3.53
CA GLN A 41 26.50 -5.24 -2.83
C GLN A 41 25.65 -6.03 -3.82
N GLU A 42 25.56 -7.34 -3.60
CA GLU A 42 24.66 -8.20 -4.34
C GLU A 42 23.26 -8.16 -3.70
N LEU A 43 22.24 -8.00 -4.53
CA LEU A 43 20.85 -7.89 -4.10
C LEU A 43 20.12 -9.20 -4.36
N ASN A 44 19.36 -9.65 -3.37
CA ASN A 44 18.51 -10.82 -3.46
C ASN A 44 17.05 -10.40 -3.47
N PHE A 45 16.34 -10.74 -4.55
CA PHE A 45 14.93 -10.43 -4.73
C PHE A 45 14.01 -11.61 -4.41
N ASP A 46 14.53 -12.74 -3.93
CA ASP A 46 13.71 -13.84 -3.45
C ASP A 46 12.88 -13.39 -2.24
N GLY A 47 11.58 -13.71 -2.25
CA GLY A 47 10.63 -13.18 -1.28
C GLY A 47 10.31 -11.68 -1.39
N SER A 48 10.89 -10.94 -2.33
CA SER A 48 10.57 -9.53 -2.54
C SER A 48 9.11 -9.34 -2.98
N LYS A 49 8.46 -8.30 -2.49
CA LYS A 49 7.04 -8.04 -2.74
C LYS A 49 6.83 -6.62 -3.26
N LEU A 50 6.07 -6.52 -4.35
CA LEU A 50 5.62 -5.23 -4.88
C LEU A 50 4.24 -4.91 -4.31
N ASP A 51 4.16 -3.82 -3.56
CA ASP A 51 2.91 -3.33 -2.96
C ASP A 51 2.54 -1.97 -3.52
N SER A 52 1.24 -1.72 -3.62
CA SER A 52 0.72 -0.40 -4.00
C SER A 52 0.87 0.59 -2.85
N LEU A 53 1.43 1.76 -3.14
CA LEU A 53 1.59 2.85 -2.21
C LEU A 53 0.48 3.89 -2.38
N TYR A 54 -0.10 4.31 -1.26
CA TYR A 54 -1.17 5.30 -1.22
C TYR A 54 -0.79 6.46 -0.28
N ASN A 55 -1.31 7.66 -0.55
CA ASN A 55 -1.18 8.81 0.36
C ASN A 55 -1.82 8.55 1.74
N ILE A 56 -2.88 7.76 1.79
CA ILE A 56 -3.50 7.17 2.97
C ILE A 56 -3.90 5.75 2.62
N SER A 57 -3.64 4.80 3.50
CA SER A 57 -4.05 3.41 3.30
C SER A 57 -5.57 3.33 3.10
N PRO A 58 -6.07 2.59 2.09
CA PRO A 58 -7.50 2.36 1.90
C PRO A 58 -8.20 1.82 3.16
N GLN A 59 -7.50 0.96 3.92
CA GLN A 59 -8.01 0.42 5.17
C GLN A 59 -8.17 1.50 6.24
N ALA A 60 -7.13 2.32 6.44
CA ALA A 60 -7.18 3.42 7.41
C ALA A 60 -8.29 4.43 7.09
N TYR A 61 -8.52 4.69 5.79
CA TYR A 61 -9.64 5.51 5.34
C TYR A 61 -11.00 4.87 5.65
N ALA A 62 -11.17 3.58 5.36
CA ALA A 62 -12.40 2.84 5.67
C ALA A 62 -12.69 2.82 7.18
N ASP A 63 -11.66 2.61 8.00
CA ASP A 63 -11.78 2.61 9.47
C ASP A 63 -12.16 4.00 10.00
N SER A 64 -11.60 5.07 9.42
CA SER A 64 -11.96 6.45 9.75
C SER A 64 -13.45 6.74 9.47
N LEU A 65 -13.94 6.31 8.31
CA LEU A 65 -15.36 6.46 7.95
C LEU A 65 -16.26 5.69 8.92
N LYS A 66 -15.92 4.42 9.20
CA LYS A 66 -16.67 3.59 10.14
C LYS A 66 -16.72 4.26 11.52
N LYS A 67 -15.58 4.76 12.00
CA LYS A 67 -15.51 5.44 13.29
C LYS A 67 -16.35 6.72 13.33
N GLY A 68 -16.37 7.48 12.23
CA GLY A 68 -17.25 8.64 12.10
C GLY A 68 -18.72 8.29 12.28
N ASN A 69 -19.19 7.21 11.63
CA ASN A 69 -20.57 6.75 11.74
C ASN A 69 -20.90 6.25 13.16
N GLU A 70 -19.98 5.55 13.82
CA GLU A 70 -20.14 5.12 15.22
C GLU A 70 -20.26 6.32 16.17
N LEU A 71 -19.49 7.38 15.92
CA LEU A 71 -19.59 8.62 16.69
C LEU A 71 -20.93 9.32 16.46
N ASP A 72 -21.46 9.33 15.23
CA ASP A 72 -22.77 9.91 14.94
C ASP A 72 -23.88 9.19 15.73
N ILE A 73 -23.83 7.86 15.81
CA ILE A 73 -24.76 7.06 16.64
C ILE A 73 -24.61 7.38 18.12
N THR A 74 -23.36 7.48 18.60
CA THR A 74 -23.07 7.76 20.01
C THR A 74 -23.56 9.15 20.40
N LEU A 75 -23.32 10.16 19.56
CA LEU A 75 -23.77 11.54 19.81
C LEU A 75 -25.30 11.61 19.89
N ALA A 76 -26.02 10.98 18.97
CA ALA A 76 -27.49 10.93 19.02
C ALA A 76 -28.02 10.28 20.31
N ALA A 77 -27.35 9.21 20.77
CA ALA A 77 -27.72 8.55 22.02
C ALA A 77 -27.42 9.43 23.26
N LEU A 78 -26.33 10.20 23.25
CA LEU A 78 -26.01 11.14 24.33
C LEU A 78 -26.98 12.32 24.36
N GLU A 79 -27.37 12.86 23.19
CA GLU A 79 -28.38 13.91 23.06
C GLU A 79 -29.72 13.47 23.66
N SER A 80 -30.18 12.26 23.34
CA SER A 80 -31.41 11.71 23.92
C SER A 80 -31.31 11.49 25.44
N GLN A 81 -30.13 11.17 25.97
CA GLN A 81 -29.93 11.00 27.41
C GLN A 81 -29.94 12.33 28.15
N ILE A 82 -29.34 13.39 27.58
CA ILE A 82 -29.27 14.73 28.19
C ILE A 82 -30.66 15.25 28.58
N GLU A 83 -31.69 15.00 27.76
CA GLU A 83 -33.06 15.46 28.02
C GLU A 83 -33.68 14.93 29.32
N HIS A 84 -33.11 13.87 29.91
CA HIS A 84 -33.65 13.20 31.09
C HIS A 84 -32.74 13.32 32.34
N LEU A 85 -31.62 14.03 32.24
CA LEU A 85 -30.62 14.13 33.31
C LEU A 85 -30.82 15.38 34.18
N SER A 86 -30.29 15.33 35.40
CA SER A 86 -30.14 16.54 36.22
C SER A 86 -29.13 17.49 35.58
N GLN A 87 -29.13 18.77 35.97
CA GLN A 87 -28.24 19.78 35.39
C GLN A 87 -26.75 19.37 35.44
N VAL A 88 -26.28 18.87 36.58
CA VAL A 88 -24.86 18.50 36.78
C VAL A 88 -24.45 17.31 35.89
N GLU A 89 -25.34 16.34 35.73
CA GLU A 89 -25.13 15.18 34.86
C GLU A 89 -25.18 15.60 33.39
N SER A 90 -26.15 16.44 33.02
CA SER A 90 -26.27 17.03 31.68
C SER A 90 -25.00 17.81 31.29
N ASP A 91 -24.47 18.65 32.18
CA ASP A 91 -23.24 19.42 31.92
C ASP A 91 -22.04 18.48 31.65
N SER A 92 -21.96 17.39 32.41
CA SER A 92 -20.91 16.37 32.24
C SER A 92 -21.03 15.63 30.90
N VAL A 93 -22.25 15.24 30.51
CA VAL A 93 -22.52 14.62 29.20
C VAL A 93 -22.29 15.61 28.06
N GLY A 94 -22.58 16.89 28.27
CA GLY A 94 -22.28 17.97 27.32
C GLY A 94 -20.78 18.07 27.00
N LEU A 95 -19.91 18.00 28.01
CA LEU A 95 -18.44 18.01 27.82
C LEU A 95 -17.95 16.80 27.01
N ILE A 96 -18.50 15.61 27.29
CA ILE A 96 -18.17 14.39 26.54
C ILE A 96 -18.63 14.54 25.09
N SER A 97 -19.86 14.99 24.86
CA SER A 97 -20.44 15.19 23.54
C SER A 97 -19.64 16.21 22.71
N ALA A 98 -19.17 17.29 23.33
CA ALA A 98 -18.30 18.27 22.68
C ALA A 98 -16.95 17.65 22.23
N LYS A 99 -16.34 16.81 23.08
CA LYS A 99 -15.08 16.11 22.75
C LYS A 99 -15.28 15.13 21.59
N LEU A 100 -16.37 14.36 21.60
CA LEU A 100 -16.71 13.42 20.53
C LEU A 100 -17.05 14.15 19.21
N THR A 101 -17.73 15.28 19.28
CA THR A 101 -18.03 16.14 18.11
C THR A 101 -16.74 16.68 17.48
N LYS A 102 -15.78 17.11 18.30
CA LYS A 102 -14.47 17.55 17.79
C LYS A 102 -13.73 16.42 17.07
N GLU A 103 -13.76 15.21 17.63
CA GLU A 103 -13.16 14.04 16.98
C GLU A 103 -13.90 13.69 15.68
N ARG A 104 -15.23 13.83 15.66
CA ARG A 104 -16.04 13.65 14.46
C ARG A 104 -15.63 14.60 13.34
N TYR A 105 -15.41 15.89 13.64
CA TYR A 105 -14.92 16.85 12.66
C TYR A 105 -13.52 16.49 12.14
N ARG A 106 -12.61 16.05 13.02
CA ARG A 106 -11.29 15.56 12.61
C ARG A 106 -11.39 14.39 11.62
N LEU A 107 -12.29 13.44 11.87
CA LEU A 107 -12.54 12.31 10.97
C LEU A 107 -13.20 12.74 9.65
N LEU A 108 -14.08 13.75 9.66
CA LEU A 108 -14.63 14.34 8.42
C LEU A 108 -13.54 14.98 7.57
N ASP A 109 -12.58 15.67 8.19
CA ASP A 109 -11.46 16.26 7.45
C ASP A 109 -10.54 15.18 6.87
N LEU A 110 -10.27 14.11 7.61
CA LEU A 110 -9.57 12.94 7.06
C LEU A 110 -10.36 12.27 5.93
N ALA A 111 -11.68 12.19 6.04
CA ALA A 111 -12.55 11.62 5.01
C ALA A 111 -12.54 12.44 3.70
N LYS A 112 -12.19 13.73 3.73
CA LYS A 112 -11.97 14.51 2.50
C LYS A 112 -10.72 14.06 1.75
N ILE A 113 -9.73 13.51 2.45
CA ILE A 113 -8.48 13.01 1.89
C ILE A 113 -8.69 11.55 1.45
N LYS A 114 -9.18 11.37 0.22
CA LYS A 114 -9.43 10.03 -0.33
C LYS A 114 -8.12 9.28 -0.59
N PRO A 115 -8.11 7.93 -0.43
CA PRO A 115 -7.00 7.09 -0.86
C PRO A 115 -6.72 7.33 -2.33
N THR A 116 -5.49 7.74 -2.62
CA THR A 116 -5.00 8.01 -3.95
C THR A 116 -3.75 7.19 -4.14
N PHE A 117 -3.75 6.35 -5.16
CA PHE A 117 -2.57 5.60 -5.56
C PHE A 117 -1.47 6.58 -5.99
N ILE A 118 -0.32 6.52 -5.32
CA ILE A 118 0.81 7.44 -5.55
C ILE A 118 2.03 6.76 -6.18
N GLY A 119 2.15 5.44 -6.08
CA GLY A 119 3.32 4.73 -6.56
C GLY A 119 3.38 3.30 -6.06
N TRP A 120 4.55 2.68 -6.18
CA TRP A 120 4.77 1.31 -5.75
C TRP A 120 5.89 1.26 -4.72
N THR A 121 5.92 0.20 -3.92
CA THR A 121 7.06 -0.12 -3.07
C THR A 121 7.47 -1.57 -3.29
N LEU A 122 8.74 -1.79 -3.62
CA LEU A 122 9.35 -3.12 -3.65
C LEU A 122 10.03 -3.32 -2.31
N SER A 123 9.42 -4.14 -1.47
CA SER A 123 9.87 -4.47 -0.12
C SER A 123 10.54 -5.84 -0.09
N ASN A 124 11.20 -6.14 1.03
CA ASN A 124 11.87 -7.42 1.27
C ASN A 124 12.98 -7.72 0.27
N VAL A 125 13.75 -6.71 -0.17
CA VAL A 125 14.95 -6.92 -0.99
C VAL A 125 16.12 -7.19 -0.06
N GLY A 126 16.66 -8.40 -0.09
CA GLY A 126 17.83 -8.77 0.71
C GLY A 126 19.11 -8.16 0.15
N VAL A 127 20.02 -7.79 1.05
CA VAL A 127 21.42 -7.50 0.70
C VAL A 127 22.27 -8.67 1.14
N GLU A 128 22.97 -9.30 0.21
CA GLU A 128 23.89 -10.38 0.51
C GLU A 128 25.21 -9.79 1.02
N GLY A 129 25.73 -10.33 2.13
CA GLY A 129 26.95 -9.85 2.76
C GLY A 129 27.08 -10.23 4.24
N GLU A 130 28.13 -9.71 4.90
CA GLU A 130 28.44 -10.03 6.31
C GLU A 130 27.36 -9.59 7.31
N LYS A 131 26.53 -8.62 6.93
CA LYS A 131 25.37 -8.17 7.70
C LYS A 131 24.15 -8.16 6.78
N PRO A 132 23.29 -9.19 6.87
CA PRO A 132 22.06 -9.23 6.09
C PRO A 132 21.19 -8.03 6.45
N GLU A 133 20.81 -7.26 5.44
CA GLU A 133 19.87 -6.15 5.57
C GLU A 133 18.70 -6.36 4.61
N VAL A 134 17.54 -5.82 4.97
CA VAL A 134 16.36 -5.80 4.12
C VAL A 134 16.09 -4.38 3.69
N LEU A 135 16.13 -4.15 2.39
CA LEU A 135 15.86 -2.86 1.76
C LEU A 135 14.44 -2.79 1.22
N SER A 136 13.98 -1.56 1.04
CA SER A 136 12.73 -1.24 0.36
C SER A 136 12.95 -0.06 -0.58
N PHE A 137 12.33 -0.13 -1.76
CA PHE A 137 12.48 0.87 -2.81
C PHE A 137 11.11 1.38 -3.22
N ASN A 138 10.93 2.70 -3.23
CA ASN A 138 9.70 3.32 -3.71
C ASN A 138 9.84 3.71 -5.18
N PHE A 139 8.74 3.64 -5.91
CA PHE A 139 8.66 3.97 -7.33
C PHE A 139 7.51 4.92 -7.60
N ASP A 140 7.63 5.70 -8.66
CA ASP A 140 6.50 6.42 -9.22
C ASP A 140 5.41 5.48 -9.74
N LYS A 141 4.21 6.01 -10.04
CA LYS A 141 3.06 5.22 -10.52
C LYS A 141 3.39 4.33 -11.71
N GLY A 142 4.27 4.79 -12.59
CA GLY A 142 4.67 4.09 -13.79
C GLY A 142 5.81 3.09 -13.60
N ILE A 143 6.48 3.03 -12.45
CA ILE A 143 7.73 2.25 -12.25
C ILE A 143 8.76 2.64 -13.33
N THR A 144 8.95 3.95 -13.50
CA THR A 144 9.92 4.55 -14.42
C THR A 144 11.16 5.04 -13.69
N LYS A 145 11.02 5.37 -12.40
CA LYS A 145 12.12 5.82 -11.54
C LYS A 145 11.90 5.40 -10.09
N ILE A 146 13.01 5.16 -9.40
CA ILE A 146 13.03 5.07 -7.94
C ILE A 146 12.84 6.49 -7.40
N VAL A 147 11.94 6.65 -6.43
CA VAL A 147 11.65 7.92 -5.76
C VAL A 147 12.09 7.86 -4.29
N PRO A 148 12.44 9.00 -3.68
CA PRO A 148 12.70 9.08 -2.23
C PRO A 148 11.52 8.61 -1.38
#